data_AF-A0A3D0NT97-F1
#
_entry.id   AF-A0A3D0NT97-F1
#
_cell.length_a   1.000
_cell.length_b   1.000
_cell.length_c   1.000
_cell.angle_alpha   90.00
_cell.angle_beta   90.00
_cell.angle_gamma   90.00
#
_symmetry.space_group_name_H-M   'P 1'
#
loop_
_entity.id
_entity.type
_entity.pdbx_description
1 polymer ?
#
loop_
_entity_poly.entity_id
_entity_poly.type
_entity_poly.pdbx_seq_one_letter_code
_entity_poly.pdbx_strand_id
1 'polypeptide(L)' 'KTGAPSRTERVAKYNQLLRIEEELGAAANYPGFKAFNIKR' A
#
# COMPACT_ATOMS: atom_id res chain seq x y z
N LYS A 1 9.06 -1.04 1.47
CA LYS A 1 9.97 0.05 1.00
C LYS A 1 10.22 -0.12 -0.50
N THR A 2 9.23 0.24 -1.32
CA THR A 2 9.33 0.30 -2.78
C THR A 2 9.66 1.76 -3.10
N GLY A 3 10.87 2.05 -3.59
CA GLY A 3 11.33 3.43 -3.81
C GLY A 3 10.54 4.22 -4.87
N ALA A 4 11.05 5.38 -5.28
CA ALA A 4 10.38 6.36 -6.17
C ALA A 4 9.70 5.76 -7.43
N PRO A 5 8.54 6.30 -7.86
CA PRO A 5 7.72 5.76 -8.94
C PRO A 5 8.25 6.20 -10.31
N SER A 6 9.24 5.48 -10.84
CA SER A 6 9.81 5.78 -12.17
C SER A 6 10.04 4.51 -13.02
N ARG A 7 9.85 3.31 -12.46
CA ARG A 7 10.11 2.02 -13.13
C ARG A 7 8.86 1.12 -13.11
N THR A 8 8.53 0.49 -14.24
CA THR A 8 7.32 -0.33 -14.47
C THR A 8 7.07 -1.39 -13.40
N GLU A 9 8.12 -2.03 -12.88
CA GLU A 9 8.02 -3.03 -11.80
C GLU A 9 7.42 -2.49 -10.50
N ARG A 10 7.55 -1.18 -10.23
CA ARG A 10 6.94 -0.53 -9.06
C ARG A 10 5.52 -0.10 -9.32
N VAL A 11 5.25 0.45 -10.50
CA VAL A 11 3.88 0.77 -10.94
C VAL A 11 3.01 -0.49 -10.89
N ALA A 12 3.54 -1.63 -11.33
CA ALA A 12 2.85 -2.92 -11.22
C ALA A 12 2.47 -3.27 -9.77
N LYS A 13 3.38 -3.06 -8.80
CA LYS A 13 3.11 -3.29 -7.37
C LYS A 13 2.05 -2.34 -6.81
N TYR A 14 2.09 -1.06 -7.17
CA TYR A 14 1.06 -0.09 -6.75
C TYR A 14 -0.30 -0.42 -7.37
N ASN A 15 -0.35 -0.74 -8.67
CA ASN A 15 -1.57 -1.13 -9.35
C ASN A 15 -2.17 -2.41 -8.76
N GLN A 16 -1.33 -3.34 -8.30
CA GLN A 16 -1.80 -4.53 -7.61
C GLN A 16 -2.41 -4.20 -6.24
N LEU A 17 -1.82 -3.26 -5.49
CA LEU A 17 -2.42 -2.80 -4.22
C LEU A 17 -3.78 -2.11 -4.46
N LEU A 18 -3.91 -1.29 -5.51
CA LEU A 18 -5.18 -0.67 -5.88
C LEU A 18 -6.25 -1.70 -6.21
N ARG A 19 -5.91 -2.74 -7.00
CA ARG A 19 -6.84 -3.85 -7.29
C ARG A 19 -7.28 -4.60 -6.04
N ILE A 20 -6.36 -4.85 -5.11
CA ILE A 20 -6.66 -5.52 -3.83
C ILE A 20 -7.57 -4.64 -2.96
N GLU A 21 -7.35 -3.33 -2.96
CA GLU A 21 -8.22 -2.37 -2.25
C GLU A 21 -9.63 -2.34 -2.84
N GLU A 22 -9.75 -2.31 -4.17
CA GLU A 22 -11.04 -2.39 -4.87
C GLU A 22 -11.77 -3.72 -4.58
N GLU A 23 -11.04 -4.85 -4.55
CA GLU A 23 -11.59 -6.17 -4.25
C GLU A 23 -12.08 -6.29 -2.79
N LEU A 24 -11.35 -5.71 -1.85
CA LEU A 24 -11.70 -5.73 -0.42
C LEU A 24 -12.81 -4.74 -0.08
N GLY A 25 -12.99 -3.66 -0.85
CA GLY A 25 -14.04 -2.66 -0.64
C GLY A 25 -14.07 -2.15 0.80
N ALA A 26 -15.21 -2.34 1.49
CA ALA A 26 -15.38 -1.89 2.88
C ALA A 26 -14.50 -2.64 3.91
N ALA A 27 -13.91 -3.78 3.54
CA ALA A 27 -12.99 -4.53 4.39
C ALA A 27 -11.53 -4.03 4.28
N ALA A 28 -11.22 -3.18 3.30
CA ALA A 28 -9.89 -2.58 3.16
C ALA A 28 -9.64 -1.59 4.31
N ASN A 29 -8.47 -1.70 4.96
CA ASN A 29 -8.09 -0.79 6.03
C ASN A 29 -6.62 -0.36 5.87
N TYR A 30 -6.39 0.95 5.71
CA TYR A 30 -5.05 1.52 5.67
C TYR A 30 -4.59 1.92 7.09
N PRO A 31 -3.60 1.23 7.69
CA PRO A 31 -3.24 1.42 9.10
C PRO A 31 -2.54 2.76 9.40
N GLY A 32 -2.07 3.49 8.39
CA GLY A 32 -1.40 4.78 8.56
C GLY A 32 -0.28 4.73 9.61
N PHE A 33 -0.32 5.65 10.59
CA PHE A 33 0.69 5.71 11.66
C PHE A 33 0.70 4.49 12.59
N LYS A 34 -0.40 3.74 12.69
CA LYS A 34 -0.46 2.50 13.50
C LYS A 34 0.44 1.40 12.93
N ALA A 35 0.89 1.55 11.68
CA ALA A 35 1.86 0.63 11.09
C ALA A 35 3.26 0.76 11.69
N PHE A 36 3.56 1.87 12.38
CA PHE A 36 4.87 2.09 12.99
C PHE A 36 4.84 1.75 14.48
N ASN A 37 5.72 0.85 14.91
CA ASN A 37 5.91 0.52 16.32
C ASN A 37 6.77 1.59 17.02
N ILE A 38 6.22 2.80 17.18
CA ILE A 38 6.89 3.90 17.87
C ILE A 38 6.61 3.77 19.37
N LYS A 39 7.63 3.36 20.13
CA LYS A 39 7.63 3.46 21.59
C LYS A 39 8.15 4.85 21.97
N ARG A 40 7.45 5.52 22.87
CA ARG A 40 7.86 6.81 23.44
C ARG A 40 8.91 6.62 24.51
#